data_AF-A0A7J7JT52-F1
#
_entry.id   AF-A0A7J7JT52-F1
#
_cell.length_a   1.000
_cell.length_b   1.000
_cell.length_c   1.000
_cell.angle_alpha   90.00
_cell.angle_beta   90.00
_cell.angle_gamma   90.00
#
_symmetry.space_group_name_H-M   'P 1'
#
loop_
_entity.id
_entity.type
_entity.pdbx_description
1 polymer ?
#
loop_
_entity_poly.entity_id
_entity_poly.type
_entity_poly.pdbx_seq_one_letter_code
_entity_poly.pdbx_strand_id
1 'polypeptide(L)'
;MLSHSITPWTNIVSDLIFRKDNWVNMNGEVPFNSKGPSTEASNGAAGQKKVISKLSSHVTEFDEMEIDDDYTKYREEYESPWPTGFFLQFSVLFQRSVKYSFFRIYSKWHIMQFISLSIFIGMMWFQIEPTERQISNRQGVAFFFLIFTSFEFMLDSVLSAFNDRVVVNKERLAGYYRLSAYYLAKNLSEIPLLFGLASIFFTIIFWLSGLSPYFVDYLQMLGLLLLSAIVTHLFVSSMTVEITQHSVQSYLLL
;
A
#
# COMPACT_ATOMS: atom_id res chain seq x y z
N MET A 1 -8.84 -26.13 30.41
CA MET A 1 -7.54 -26.76 30.09
C MET A 1 -7.64 -27.30 28.69
N LEU A 2 -6.53 -27.21 27.92
CA LEU A 2 -6.36 -27.47 26.48
C LEU A 2 -6.56 -26.20 25.63
N SER A 3 -5.53 -25.35 25.43
CA SER A 3 -4.20 -25.54 24.80
C SER A 3 -4.27 -25.55 23.26
N HIS A 4 -4.00 -24.36 22.71
CA HIS A 4 -3.26 -24.06 21.48
C HIS A 4 -3.17 -25.11 20.35
N SER A 5 -3.73 -24.74 19.19
CA SER A 5 -3.17 -25.09 17.88
C SER A 5 -3.35 -23.92 16.91
N ILE A 6 -2.49 -22.91 17.07
CA ILE A 6 -2.35 -21.80 16.12
C ILE A 6 -1.57 -22.33 14.91
N THR A 7 -2.05 -21.94 13.74
CA THR A 7 -1.76 -22.51 12.42
C THR A 7 -0.30 -22.34 11.95
N PRO A 8 0.30 -23.35 11.29
CA PRO A 8 1.71 -23.36 10.83
C PRO A 8 2.10 -22.26 9.84
N TRP A 9 1.12 -21.62 9.19
CA TRP A 9 1.33 -20.65 8.11
C TRP A 9 1.80 -19.27 8.58
N THR A 10 1.62 -18.94 9.86
CA THR A 10 2.07 -17.66 10.43
C THR A 10 3.59 -17.59 10.56
N ASN A 11 4.25 -18.72 10.82
CA ASN A 11 5.69 -18.80 11.00
C ASN A 11 6.46 -18.71 9.67
N ILE A 12 5.91 -19.25 8.58
CA ILE A 12 6.57 -19.24 7.25
C ILE A 12 6.61 -17.82 6.68
N VAL A 13 5.55 -17.04 6.89
CA VAL A 13 5.47 -15.66 6.39
C VAL A 13 6.35 -14.72 7.22
N SER A 14 6.48 -14.94 8.54
CA SER A 14 7.42 -14.16 9.35
C SER A 14 8.88 -14.45 8.98
N ASP A 15 9.23 -15.70 8.65
CA ASP A 15 10.60 -16.10 8.30
C ASP A 15 11.04 -15.56 6.93
N LEU A 16 10.11 -15.49 5.96
CA LEU A 16 10.38 -14.87 4.65
C LEU A 16 10.53 -13.35 4.73
N ILE A 17 9.84 -12.69 5.67
CA ILE A 17 9.88 -11.22 5.81
C ILE A 17 11.10 -10.75 6.62
N PHE A 18 11.66 -11.58 7.52
CA PHE A 18 12.77 -11.19 8.40
C PHE A 18 14.19 -11.47 7.86
N ARG A 19 14.36 -12.14 6.71
CA ARG A 19 15.68 -12.42 6.13
C ARG A 19 16.26 -11.19 5.41
N LYS A 20 16.79 -10.25 6.21
CA LYS A 20 17.40 -8.98 5.81
C LYS A 20 18.71 -9.14 5.00
N ASP A 21 19.26 -10.35 4.93
CA ASP A 21 20.63 -10.60 4.51
C ASP A 21 20.79 -10.80 2.99
N ASN A 22 19.70 -11.05 2.25
CA ASN A 22 19.76 -11.33 0.81
C ASN A 22 19.74 -10.09 -0.09
N TRP A 23 19.46 -8.90 0.45
CA TRP A 23 19.35 -7.67 -0.36
C TRP A 23 20.72 -7.01 -0.65
N VAL A 24 21.80 -7.46 0.00
CA VAL A 24 23.12 -6.81 -0.09
C VAL A 24 23.96 -7.31 -1.29
N ASN A 25 23.64 -8.49 -1.86
CA ASN A 25 24.50 -9.14 -2.87
C ASN A 25 24.05 -8.98 -4.33
N MET A 26 23.13 -8.06 -4.65
CA MET A 26 22.68 -7.84 -6.04
C MET A 26 23.46 -6.78 -6.82
N ASN A 27 24.49 -6.17 -6.21
CA ASN A 27 25.30 -5.10 -6.84
C ASN A 27 26.76 -5.50 -7.13
N GLY A 28 27.11 -6.79 -7.11
CA GLY A 28 28.47 -7.27 -7.38
C GLY A 28 28.65 -7.75 -8.82
N GLU A 29 29.52 -7.09 -9.58
CA GLU A 29 29.97 -7.49 -10.91
C GLU A 29 30.49 -8.94 -10.94
N VAL A 30 30.16 -9.69 -12.00
CA VAL A 30 30.64 -11.06 -12.22
C VAL A 30 32.02 -11.00 -12.88
N PRO A 31 33.12 -11.48 -12.27
CA PRO A 31 34.41 -11.47 -12.93
C PRO A 31 34.51 -12.63 -13.92
N PHE A 32 34.89 -12.31 -15.15
CA PHE A 32 35.27 -13.27 -16.17
C PHE A 32 36.62 -13.89 -15.80
N ASN A 33 36.64 -15.15 -15.34
CA ASN A 33 37.89 -15.86 -15.04
C ASN A 33 38.30 -16.74 -16.23
N SER A 34 39.33 -16.27 -16.94
CA SER A 34 40.07 -16.98 -17.97
C SER A 34 41.21 -17.78 -17.33
N LYS A 35 41.13 -19.11 -17.33
CA LYS A 35 42.27 -20.07 -17.33
C LYS A 35 41.77 -21.52 -17.16
N GLY A 36 42.04 -22.37 -18.14
CA GLY A 36 42.38 -23.79 -17.89
C GLY A 36 43.90 -23.99 -17.97
N PRO A 37 44.45 -25.21 -18.08
CA PRO A 37 44.09 -26.52 -17.48
C PRO A 37 45.34 -27.25 -16.86
N SER A 38 45.15 -28.35 -16.12
CA SER A 38 46.07 -29.54 -16.07
C SER A 38 45.41 -30.67 -15.26
N THR A 39 44.95 -31.77 -15.88
CA THR A 39 45.62 -33.03 -16.25
C THR A 39 45.96 -33.94 -15.07
N GLU A 40 45.14 -34.98 -14.82
CA GLU A 40 45.59 -36.34 -14.48
C GLU A 40 44.43 -37.38 -14.51
N ALA A 41 44.72 -38.53 -15.14
CA ALA A 41 44.00 -39.82 -15.15
C ALA A 41 42.53 -39.83 -15.68
N SER A 42 42.23 -40.07 -16.96
CA SER A 42 42.49 -41.27 -17.78
C SER A 42 42.33 -42.60 -17.04
N ASN A 43 41.08 -43.10 -16.91
CA ASN A 43 40.64 -44.48 -17.19
C ASN A 43 39.20 -44.68 -16.67
N GLY A 44 38.21 -44.47 -17.55
CA GLY A 44 36.77 -44.55 -17.21
C GLY A 44 35.83 -43.96 -18.28
N ALA A 45 36.39 -43.31 -19.30
CA ALA A 45 35.65 -42.53 -20.29
C ALA A 45 34.74 -43.34 -21.24
N ALA A 46 34.90 -44.66 -21.37
CA ALA A 46 34.06 -45.47 -22.26
C ALA A 46 32.69 -45.84 -21.64
N GLY A 47 32.64 -46.07 -20.32
CA GLY A 47 31.41 -46.38 -19.60
C GLY A 47 30.54 -45.14 -19.36
N GLN A 48 31.18 -44.03 -18.95
CA GLN A 48 30.47 -42.75 -18.72
C GLN A 48 29.88 -42.17 -20.00
N LYS A 49 30.57 -42.25 -21.14
CA LYS A 49 30.01 -41.77 -22.42
C LYS A 49 28.75 -42.53 -22.83
N LYS A 50 28.67 -43.84 -22.54
CA LYS A 50 27.50 -44.67 -22.86
C LYS A 50 26.31 -44.40 -21.94
N VAL A 51 26.57 -44.08 -20.68
CA VAL A 51 25.51 -43.69 -19.72
C VAL A 51 25.02 -42.29 -20.03
N ILE A 52 25.91 -41.33 -20.33
CA ILE A 52 25.54 -39.97 -20.70
C ILE A 52 24.81 -39.94 -22.04
N SER A 53 25.17 -40.76 -23.03
CA SER A 53 24.42 -40.85 -24.29
C SER A 53 23.06 -41.50 -24.10
N LYS A 54 22.94 -42.49 -23.20
CA LYS A 54 21.67 -43.17 -22.88
C LYS A 54 20.74 -42.30 -22.03
N LEU A 55 21.31 -41.48 -21.14
CA LEU A 55 20.59 -40.49 -20.35
C LEU A 55 20.19 -39.29 -21.22
N SER A 56 21.07 -38.84 -22.12
CA SER A 56 20.78 -37.79 -23.09
C SER A 56 19.65 -38.22 -24.02
N SER A 57 19.64 -39.46 -24.52
CA SER A 57 18.53 -39.95 -25.36
C SER A 57 17.22 -40.10 -24.60
N HIS A 58 17.24 -40.51 -23.32
CA HIS A 58 16.02 -40.47 -22.49
C HIS A 58 15.55 -39.03 -22.17
N VAL A 59 16.46 -38.07 -21.97
CA VAL A 59 16.09 -36.66 -21.78
C VAL A 59 15.52 -36.08 -23.08
N THR A 60 16.07 -36.45 -24.23
CA THR A 60 15.54 -36.04 -25.54
C THR A 60 14.17 -36.68 -25.84
N GLU A 61 13.93 -37.91 -25.40
CA GLU A 61 12.62 -38.59 -25.53
C GLU A 61 11.56 -38.04 -24.55
N PHE A 62 11.98 -37.46 -23.41
CA PHE A 62 11.10 -36.70 -22.52
C PHE A 62 10.82 -35.27 -23.02
N ASP A 63 11.75 -34.64 -23.75
CA ASP A 63 11.56 -33.34 -24.42
C ASP A 63 10.75 -33.46 -25.73
N GLU A 64 10.69 -34.66 -26.35
CA GLU A 64 9.80 -34.98 -27.48
C GLU A 64 8.41 -35.45 -27.05
N MET A 65 8.07 -35.35 -25.75
CA MET A 65 6.67 -35.38 -25.35
C MET A 65 6.05 -34.07 -25.83
N GLU A 66 5.54 -34.11 -27.07
CA GLU A 66 4.74 -33.09 -27.74
C GLU A 66 3.87 -32.39 -26.68
N ILE A 67 4.30 -31.22 -26.24
CA ILE A 67 3.45 -30.33 -25.46
C ILE A 67 2.38 -29.93 -26.47
N ASP A 68 1.28 -30.69 -26.47
CA ASP A 68 0.14 -30.49 -27.35
C ASP A 68 -0.12 -28.99 -27.43
N ASP A 69 -0.25 -28.45 -28.65
CA ASP A 69 -0.63 -27.04 -28.84
C ASP A 69 -1.92 -26.72 -28.07
N ASP A 70 -2.73 -27.74 -27.77
CA ASP A 70 -3.88 -27.67 -26.86
C ASP A 70 -3.46 -27.40 -25.40
N TYR A 71 -2.40 -28.00 -24.85
CA TYR A 71 -1.91 -27.72 -23.49
C TYR A 71 -1.30 -26.32 -23.33
N THR A 72 -0.56 -25.82 -24.32
CA THR A 72 -0.07 -24.42 -24.32
C THR A 72 -1.22 -23.44 -24.47
N LYS A 73 -2.23 -23.76 -25.29
CA LYS A 73 -3.45 -22.95 -25.43
C LYS A 73 -4.33 -22.98 -24.18
N TYR A 74 -4.52 -24.13 -23.53
CA TYR A 74 -5.21 -24.23 -22.24
C TYR A 74 -4.47 -23.51 -21.13
N ARG A 75 -3.12 -23.52 -21.17
CA ARG A 75 -2.29 -22.76 -20.24
C ARG A 75 -2.44 -21.26 -20.45
N GLU A 76 -2.43 -20.76 -21.68
CA GLU A 76 -2.70 -19.35 -21.99
C GLU A 76 -4.14 -18.92 -21.67
N GLU A 77 -5.12 -19.84 -21.80
CA GLU A 77 -6.54 -19.58 -21.55
C GLU A 77 -6.91 -19.61 -20.05
N TYR A 78 -6.19 -20.38 -19.23
CA TYR A 78 -6.43 -20.51 -17.78
C TYR A 78 -5.35 -19.91 -16.87
N GLU A 79 -4.19 -19.48 -17.39
CA GLU A 79 -3.28 -18.60 -16.66
C GLU A 79 -3.94 -17.22 -16.58
N SER A 80 -4.79 -17.04 -15.57
CA SER A 80 -5.20 -15.70 -15.17
C SER A 80 -3.91 -14.88 -15.01
N PRO A 81 -3.83 -13.65 -15.56
CA PRO A 81 -2.60 -12.84 -15.57
C PRO A 81 -2.08 -12.51 -14.15
N TRP A 82 -2.76 -12.97 -13.11
CA TRP A 82 -2.44 -12.79 -11.71
C TRP A 82 -2.42 -14.15 -11.00
N PRO A 83 -1.40 -14.43 -10.17
CA PRO A 83 -1.20 -15.74 -9.56
C PRO A 83 -2.18 -16.07 -8.41
N THR A 84 -3.01 -15.11 -7.96
CA THR A 84 -3.89 -15.26 -6.78
C THR A 84 -5.26 -14.61 -6.98
N GLY A 85 -6.26 -15.07 -6.22
CA GLY A 85 -7.61 -14.51 -6.25
C GLY A 85 -7.69 -13.07 -5.73
N PHE A 86 -8.61 -12.28 -6.29
CA PHE A 86 -8.77 -10.84 -5.99
C PHE A 86 -8.95 -10.54 -4.49
N PHE A 87 -9.82 -11.29 -3.80
CA PHE A 87 -10.09 -11.07 -2.37
C PHE A 87 -8.89 -11.40 -1.48
N LEU A 88 -8.11 -12.42 -1.85
CA LEU A 88 -6.88 -12.77 -1.15
C LEU A 88 -5.85 -11.64 -1.30
N GLN A 89 -5.63 -11.17 -2.53
CA GLN A 89 -4.75 -10.03 -2.81
C GLN A 89 -5.19 -8.79 -2.03
N PHE A 90 -6.48 -8.44 -2.11
CA PHE A 90 -7.06 -7.31 -1.40
C PHE A 90 -6.85 -7.40 0.12
N SER A 91 -7.18 -8.53 0.75
CA SER A 91 -7.08 -8.67 2.21
C SER A 91 -5.64 -8.54 2.71
N VAL A 92 -4.68 -9.15 2.00
CA VAL A 92 -3.25 -9.08 2.36
C VAL A 92 -2.75 -7.64 2.20
N LEU A 93 -3.10 -6.99 1.08
CA LEU A 93 -2.72 -5.60 0.83
C LEU A 93 -3.38 -4.64 1.84
N PHE A 94 -4.63 -4.89 2.22
CA PHE A 94 -5.36 -4.10 3.20
C PHE A 94 -4.68 -4.18 4.56
N GLN A 95 -4.35 -5.38 5.04
CA GLN A 95 -3.65 -5.54 6.32
C GLN A 95 -2.28 -4.85 6.33
N ARG A 96 -1.53 -4.98 5.23
CA ARG A 96 -0.24 -4.28 5.04
C ARG A 96 -0.45 -2.76 5.07
N SER A 97 -1.45 -2.26 4.34
CA SER A 97 -1.72 -0.83 4.21
C SER A 97 -2.19 -0.23 5.54
N VAL A 98 -3.10 -0.89 6.28
CA VAL A 98 -3.52 -0.45 7.62
C VAL A 98 -2.32 -0.32 8.55
N LYS A 99 -1.42 -1.32 8.59
CA LYS A 99 -0.25 -1.27 9.47
C LYS A 99 0.70 -0.12 9.12
N TYR A 100 0.94 0.07 7.82
CA TYR A 100 1.81 1.14 7.33
C TYR A 100 1.21 2.53 7.61
N SER A 101 -0.05 2.72 7.25
CA SER A 101 -0.78 3.97 7.43
C SER A 101 -0.99 4.30 8.91
N PHE A 102 -1.24 3.31 9.77
CA PHE A 102 -1.37 3.51 11.21
C PHE A 102 -0.07 4.08 11.80
N PHE A 103 1.08 3.48 11.50
CA PHE A 103 2.37 3.96 12.00
C PHE A 103 2.71 5.37 11.50
N ARG A 104 2.34 5.67 10.25
CA ARG A 104 2.54 6.99 9.64
C ARG A 104 1.66 8.06 10.28
N ILE A 105 0.34 7.83 10.32
CA ILE A 105 -0.67 8.81 10.76
C ILE A 105 -0.64 9.00 12.29
N TYR A 106 -0.46 7.93 13.06
CA TYR A 106 -0.40 7.97 14.52
C TYR A 106 1.02 8.14 15.08
N SER A 107 1.94 8.67 14.29
CA SER A 107 3.25 9.07 14.80
C SER A 107 3.10 10.12 15.90
N LYS A 108 3.84 9.97 17.00
CA LYS A 108 3.75 10.87 18.18
C LYS A 108 3.94 12.34 17.79
N TRP A 109 4.89 12.60 16.89
CA TRP A 109 5.17 13.95 16.39
C TRP A 109 3.98 14.56 15.64
N HIS A 110 3.33 13.75 14.82
CA HIS A 110 2.18 14.17 14.03
C HIS A 110 0.97 14.50 14.92
N ILE A 111 0.67 13.61 15.88
CA ILE A 111 -0.41 13.85 16.86
C ILE A 111 -0.14 15.11 17.68
N MET A 112 1.10 15.31 18.14
CA MET A 112 1.47 16.51 18.89
C MET A 112 1.27 17.78 18.06
N GLN A 113 1.72 17.79 16.81
CA GLN A 113 1.52 18.91 15.88
C GLN A 113 0.03 19.23 15.69
N PHE A 114 -0.80 18.20 15.45
CA PHE A 114 -2.24 18.36 15.28
C PHE A 114 -2.93 18.93 16.53
N ILE A 115 -2.58 18.42 17.71
CA ILE A 115 -3.12 18.92 18.97
C ILE A 115 -2.71 20.37 19.18
N SER A 116 -1.43 20.71 19.03
CA SER A 116 -0.94 22.09 19.15
C SER A 116 -1.65 23.05 18.19
N LEU A 117 -1.85 22.63 16.95
CA LEU A 117 -2.52 23.41 15.93
C LEU A 117 -4.03 23.58 16.23
N SER A 118 -4.70 22.53 16.72
CA SER A 118 -6.10 22.60 17.13
C SER A 118 -6.32 23.57 18.27
N ILE A 119 -5.40 23.61 19.25
CA ILE A 119 -5.45 24.53 20.38
C ILE A 119 -5.19 25.96 19.89
N PHE A 120 -4.18 26.16 19.03
CA PHE A 120 -3.88 27.47 18.45
C PHE A 120 -5.09 28.06 17.69
N ILE A 121 -5.72 27.25 16.83
CA ILE A 121 -6.91 27.65 16.06
C ILE A 121 -8.11 27.86 16.99
N GLY A 122 -8.33 26.97 17.96
CA GLY A 122 -9.42 27.08 18.92
C GLY A 122 -9.32 28.33 19.80
N MET A 123 -8.09 28.75 20.15
CA MET A 123 -7.85 30.00 20.89
C MET A 123 -8.16 31.24 20.05
N MET A 124 -8.03 31.18 18.72
CA MET A 124 -8.32 32.32 17.84
C MET A 124 -9.80 32.73 17.89
N TRP A 125 -10.70 31.78 18.16
CA TRP A 125 -12.13 32.02 18.34
C TRP A 125 -12.62 31.54 19.71
N PHE A 126 -11.86 31.89 20.75
CA PHE A 126 -12.20 31.46 22.11
C PHE A 126 -13.58 31.99 22.54
N GLN A 127 -14.47 31.08 22.95
CA GLN A 127 -15.79 31.36 23.53
C GLN A 127 -16.61 32.44 22.80
N ILE A 128 -17.17 32.08 21.66
CA ILE A 128 -18.10 32.95 20.93
C ILE A 128 -19.42 33.05 21.69
N GLU A 129 -19.86 34.27 22.00
CA GLU A 129 -21.15 34.51 22.64
C GLU A 129 -22.30 34.21 21.67
N PRO A 130 -23.42 33.62 22.15
CA PRO A 130 -24.58 33.31 21.31
C PRO A 130 -25.45 34.55 21.02
N THR A 131 -24.81 35.62 20.55
CA THR A 131 -25.44 36.90 20.23
C THR A 131 -25.53 37.06 18.70
N GLU A 132 -26.61 37.64 18.18
CA GLU A 132 -26.81 37.83 16.72
C GLU A 132 -25.66 38.63 16.05
N ARG A 133 -25.00 39.50 16.82
CA ARG A 133 -23.84 40.27 16.36
C ARG A 133 -22.61 39.40 16.02
N GLN A 134 -22.52 38.19 16.58
CA GLN A 134 -21.37 37.28 16.40
C GLN A 134 -21.64 36.13 15.41
N ILE A 135 -22.76 36.17 14.66
CA ILE A 135 -23.07 35.15 13.63
C ILE A 135 -21.94 35.02 12.61
N SER A 136 -21.36 36.15 12.18
CA SER A 136 -20.21 36.16 11.26
C SER A 136 -19.01 35.39 11.82
N ASN A 137 -18.70 35.54 13.11
CA ASN A 137 -17.61 34.81 13.75
C ASN A 137 -17.87 33.30 13.79
N ARG A 138 -19.11 32.88 14.05
CA ARG A 138 -19.50 31.46 14.04
C ARG A 138 -19.36 30.84 12.65
N GLN A 139 -19.78 31.57 11.62
CA GLN A 139 -19.58 31.17 10.22
C GLN A 139 -18.09 31.12 9.85
N GLY A 140 -17.30 32.08 10.35
CA GLY A 140 -15.85 32.13 10.15
C GLY A 140 -15.13 30.91 10.72
N VAL A 141 -15.46 30.50 11.96
CA VAL A 141 -14.95 29.24 12.54
C VAL A 141 -15.32 28.07 11.66
N ALA A 142 -16.58 28.03 11.21
CA ALA A 142 -17.08 26.92 10.43
C ALA A 142 -16.36 26.75 9.09
N PHE A 143 -16.22 27.86 8.37
CA PHE A 143 -15.50 27.94 7.12
C PHE A 143 -14.01 27.59 7.29
N PHE A 144 -13.38 28.11 8.34
CA PHE A 144 -11.96 27.89 8.58
C PHE A 144 -11.64 26.42 8.84
N PHE A 145 -12.41 25.74 9.70
CA PHE A 145 -12.15 24.31 9.95
C PHE A 145 -12.40 23.48 8.69
N LEU A 146 -13.44 23.77 7.90
CA LEU A 146 -13.75 23.02 6.68
C LEU A 146 -12.60 23.11 5.67
N ILE A 147 -12.08 24.32 5.43
CA ILE A 147 -10.94 24.50 4.52
C ILE A 147 -9.68 23.88 5.09
N PHE A 148 -9.39 24.12 6.37
CA PHE A 148 -8.19 23.61 7.01
C PHE A 148 -8.14 22.07 6.94
N THR A 149 -9.25 21.42 7.30
CA THR A 149 -9.39 19.98 7.20
C THR A 149 -9.25 19.53 5.74
N SER A 150 -9.96 20.13 4.79
CA SER A 150 -9.85 19.75 3.37
C SER A 150 -8.41 19.85 2.84
N PHE A 151 -7.69 20.90 3.22
CA PHE A 151 -6.30 21.10 2.84
C PHE A 151 -5.40 20.02 3.43
N GLU A 152 -5.58 19.67 4.70
CA GLU A 152 -4.80 18.62 5.37
C GLU A 152 -5.03 17.24 4.74
N PHE A 153 -6.28 16.89 4.47
CA PHE A 153 -6.64 15.65 3.76
C PHE A 153 -6.03 15.61 2.35
N MET A 154 -6.01 16.74 1.64
CA MET A 154 -5.37 16.85 0.33
C MET A 154 -3.86 16.62 0.43
N LEU A 155 -3.19 17.26 1.38
CA LEU A 155 -1.75 17.12 1.58
C LEU A 155 -1.35 15.69 1.91
N ASP A 156 -2.02 15.03 2.88
CA ASP A 156 -1.70 13.65 3.26
C ASP A 156 -1.90 12.69 2.07
N SER A 157 -2.97 12.86 1.30
CA SER A 157 -3.27 12.03 0.13
C SER A 157 -2.20 12.17 -0.97
N VAL A 158 -1.80 13.41 -1.29
CA VAL A 158 -0.78 13.70 -2.31
C VAL A 158 0.58 13.15 -1.88
N LEU A 159 1.00 13.40 -0.64
CA LEU A 159 2.29 12.93 -0.13
C LEU A 159 2.33 11.40 -0.03
N SER A 160 1.24 10.78 0.41
CA SER A 160 1.08 9.31 0.43
C SER A 160 1.19 8.72 -0.98
N ALA A 161 0.58 9.36 -1.98
CA ALA A 161 0.69 8.92 -3.37
C ALA A 161 2.13 9.04 -3.93
N PHE A 162 2.84 10.12 -3.60
CA PHE A 162 4.22 10.31 -4.04
C PHE A 162 5.21 9.30 -3.44
N ASN A 163 4.98 8.84 -2.21
CA ASN A 163 5.80 7.81 -1.59
C ASN A 163 5.53 6.44 -2.23
N ASP A 164 4.28 6.14 -2.52
CA ASP A 164 3.89 4.82 -3.03
C ASP A 164 4.17 4.64 -4.53
N ARG A 165 4.17 5.71 -5.33
CA ARG A 165 4.33 5.63 -6.80
C ARG A 165 5.55 4.83 -7.24
N VAL A 166 6.68 4.97 -6.54
CA VAL A 166 7.94 4.32 -6.90
C VAL A 166 7.86 2.81 -6.66
N VAL A 167 7.22 2.41 -5.56
CA VAL A 167 7.05 1.00 -5.19
C VAL A 167 6.03 0.35 -6.12
N VAL A 168 4.88 1.00 -6.32
CA VAL A 168 3.80 0.49 -7.17
C VAL A 168 4.27 0.30 -8.62
N ASN A 169 5.09 1.22 -9.16
CA ASN A 169 5.59 1.06 -10.53
C ASN A 169 6.49 -0.18 -10.67
N LYS A 170 7.33 -0.45 -9.66
CA LYS A 170 8.19 -1.66 -9.64
C LYS A 170 7.38 -2.94 -9.46
N GLU A 171 6.45 -2.95 -8.51
CA GLU A 171 5.59 -4.11 -8.24
C GLU A 171 4.65 -4.43 -9.43
N ARG A 172 4.25 -3.41 -10.20
CA ARG A 172 3.44 -3.57 -11.41
C ARG A 172 4.24 -4.15 -12.59
N LEU A 173 5.47 -3.69 -12.83
CA LEU A 173 6.33 -4.26 -13.89
C LEU A 173 6.62 -5.74 -13.66
N ALA A 174 6.62 -6.18 -12.40
CA ALA A 174 6.81 -7.58 -12.03
C ALA A 174 5.50 -8.39 -11.90
N GLY A 175 4.33 -7.80 -12.20
CA GLY A 175 3.05 -8.53 -12.26
C GLY A 175 2.53 -9.06 -10.92
N TYR A 176 2.93 -8.49 -9.78
CA TYR A 176 2.61 -9.06 -8.46
C TYR A 176 1.12 -9.03 -8.08
N TYR A 177 0.38 -7.96 -8.42
CA TYR A 177 -1.03 -7.80 -8.03
C TYR A 177 -1.80 -6.82 -8.93
N ARG A 178 -3.13 -6.94 -8.93
CA ARG A 178 -4.04 -6.03 -9.65
C ARG A 178 -4.00 -4.62 -9.06
N LEU A 179 -3.86 -3.61 -9.92
CA LEU A 179 -3.82 -2.20 -9.52
C LEU A 179 -5.09 -1.75 -8.78
N SER A 180 -6.26 -2.24 -9.20
CA SER A 180 -7.54 -1.94 -8.55
C SER A 180 -7.63 -2.50 -7.13
N ALA A 181 -7.12 -3.71 -6.90
CA ALA A 181 -7.08 -4.32 -5.56
C ALA A 181 -6.21 -3.51 -4.61
N TYR A 182 -5.07 -3.00 -5.09
CA TYR A 182 -4.16 -2.15 -4.33
C TYR A 182 -4.81 -0.82 -3.92
N TYR A 183 -5.33 -0.05 -4.88
CA TYR A 183 -5.93 1.24 -4.57
C TYR A 183 -7.16 1.10 -3.68
N LEU A 184 -8.00 0.09 -3.90
CA LEU A 184 -9.16 -0.14 -3.04
C LEU A 184 -8.73 -0.47 -1.60
N ALA A 185 -7.74 -1.36 -1.44
CA ALA A 185 -7.20 -1.72 -0.13
C ALA A 185 -6.58 -0.50 0.57
N LYS A 186 -5.83 0.31 -0.17
CA LYS A 186 -5.22 1.53 0.36
C LYS A 186 -6.27 2.54 0.83
N ASN A 187 -7.21 2.91 -0.02
CA ASN A 187 -8.24 3.90 0.32
C ASN A 187 -9.07 3.47 1.54
N LEU A 188 -9.51 2.20 1.58
CA LEU A 188 -10.29 1.67 2.71
C LEU A 188 -9.47 1.62 4.00
N SER A 189 -8.15 1.44 3.92
CA SER A 189 -7.30 1.43 5.11
C SER A 189 -7.05 2.82 5.68
N GLU A 190 -6.99 3.85 4.82
CA GLU A 190 -6.64 5.21 5.21
C GLU A 190 -7.85 5.97 5.77
N ILE A 191 -9.02 5.91 5.11
CA ILE A 191 -10.26 6.59 5.54
C ILE A 191 -10.54 6.50 7.06
N PRO A 192 -10.58 5.31 7.69
CA PRO A 192 -10.89 5.21 9.12
C PRO A 192 -9.80 5.82 10.02
N LEU A 193 -8.54 5.80 9.58
CA LEU A 193 -7.42 6.37 10.34
C LEU A 193 -7.49 7.90 10.34
N LEU A 194 -7.77 8.49 9.17
CA LEU A 194 -7.95 9.94 9.08
C LEU A 194 -9.21 10.43 9.82
N PHE A 195 -10.27 9.61 9.85
CA PHE A 195 -11.49 9.90 10.61
C PHE A 195 -11.24 10.07 12.10
N GLY A 196 -10.42 9.18 12.69
CA GLY A 196 -10.06 9.27 14.10
C GLY A 196 -9.32 10.57 14.42
N LEU A 197 -8.34 10.94 13.60
CA LEU A 197 -7.53 12.14 13.83
C LEU A 197 -8.33 13.44 13.62
N ALA A 198 -9.11 13.52 12.54
CA ALA A 198 -9.95 14.67 12.23
C ALA A 198 -11.05 14.88 13.30
N SER A 199 -11.61 13.80 13.83
CA SER A 199 -12.61 13.88 14.92
C SER A 199 -12.01 14.48 16.19
N ILE A 200 -10.80 14.09 16.58
CA ILE A 200 -10.11 14.63 17.76
C ILE A 200 -9.83 16.13 17.55
N PHE A 201 -9.28 16.49 16.39
CA PHE A 201 -8.98 17.87 16.02
C PHE A 201 -10.23 18.76 16.09
N PHE A 202 -11.32 18.32 15.47
CA PHE A 202 -12.60 19.05 15.48
C PHE A 202 -13.19 19.18 16.88
N THR A 203 -13.12 18.10 17.67
CA THR A 203 -13.66 18.09 19.03
C THR A 203 -13.00 19.16 19.90
N ILE A 204 -11.66 19.29 19.83
CA ILE A 204 -10.93 20.31 20.59
C ILE A 204 -11.40 21.72 20.21
N ILE A 205 -11.50 22.02 18.91
CA ILE A 205 -11.92 23.34 18.43
C ILE A 205 -13.37 23.63 18.81
N PHE A 206 -14.28 22.67 18.66
CA PHE A 206 -15.70 22.83 18.98
C PHE A 206 -15.92 23.25 20.44
N TRP A 207 -15.23 22.59 21.37
CA TRP A 207 -15.31 22.92 22.79
C TRP A 207 -14.61 24.25 23.15
N LEU A 208 -13.45 24.54 22.55
CA LEU A 208 -12.73 25.81 22.79
C LEU A 208 -13.49 27.03 22.27
N SER A 209 -14.16 26.89 21.14
CA SER A 209 -14.89 27.98 20.50
C SER A 209 -16.28 28.22 21.08
N GLY A 210 -16.80 27.28 21.87
CA GLY A 210 -18.12 27.42 22.51
C GLY A 210 -19.28 27.49 21.50
N LEU A 211 -19.17 26.79 20.36
CA LEU A 211 -20.12 26.93 19.26
C LEU A 211 -21.56 26.60 19.67
N SER A 212 -21.82 25.44 20.25
CA SER A 212 -23.16 25.06 20.70
C SER A 212 -23.08 24.10 21.89
N PRO A 213 -23.95 24.24 22.90
CA PRO A 213 -24.03 23.27 23.99
C PRO A 213 -24.78 21.98 23.57
N TYR A 214 -25.46 21.97 22.42
CA TYR A 214 -26.27 20.83 21.99
C TYR A 214 -25.44 19.77 21.29
N PHE A 215 -25.57 18.52 21.75
CA PHE A 215 -24.85 17.38 21.18
C PHE A 215 -25.27 17.05 19.73
N VAL A 216 -26.52 17.37 19.36
CA VAL A 216 -27.01 17.17 17.99
C VAL A 216 -26.25 18.05 16.99
N ASP A 217 -25.99 19.30 17.34
CA ASP A 217 -25.25 20.23 16.49
C ASP A 217 -23.80 19.77 16.30
N TYR A 218 -23.17 19.27 17.37
CA TYR A 218 -21.84 18.65 17.31
C TYR A 218 -21.82 17.48 16.32
N LEU A 219 -22.78 16.56 16.41
CA LEU A 219 -22.86 15.41 15.51
C LEU A 219 -23.10 15.81 14.05
N GLN A 220 -23.96 16.81 13.80
CA GLN A 220 -24.22 17.30 12.45
C GLN A 220 -22.96 17.94 11.84
N MET A 221 -22.25 18.77 12.60
CA MET A 221 -21.02 19.40 12.13
C MET A 221 -19.89 18.39 11.95
N LEU A 222 -19.75 17.43 12.86
CA LEU A 222 -18.80 16.32 12.71
C LEU A 222 -19.12 15.48 11.47
N GLY A 223 -20.40 15.14 11.25
CA GLY A 223 -20.85 14.40 10.08
C GLY A 223 -20.55 15.14 8.78
N LEU A 224 -20.82 16.45 8.73
CA LEU A 224 -20.49 17.30 7.59
C LEU A 224 -18.99 17.31 7.30
N LEU A 225 -18.17 17.43 8.36
CA LEU A 225 -16.71 17.43 8.26
C LEU A 225 -16.17 16.09 7.74
N LEU A 226 -16.69 14.98 8.26
CA LEU A 226 -16.28 13.64 7.83
C LEU A 226 -16.70 13.36 6.38
N LEU A 227 -17.88 13.84 5.96
CA LEU A 227 -18.33 13.74 4.57
C LEU A 227 -17.43 14.57 3.64
N SER A 228 -17.12 15.82 4.00
CA SER A 228 -16.20 16.65 3.18
C SER A 228 -14.82 16.01 3.09
N ALA A 229 -14.33 15.42 4.17
CA ALA A 229 -13.06 14.73 4.22
C ALA A 229 -13.00 13.51 3.27
N ILE A 230 -14.06 12.67 3.24
CA ILE A 230 -14.15 11.56 2.30
C ILE A 230 -14.12 12.08 0.87
N VAL A 231 -14.93 13.10 0.56
CA VAL A 231 -15.03 13.64 -0.81
C VAL A 231 -13.67 14.15 -1.29
N THR A 232 -12.97 14.94 -0.47
CA THR A 232 -11.64 15.45 -0.80
C THR A 232 -10.62 14.31 -0.99
N HIS A 233 -10.60 13.34 -0.07
CA HIS A 233 -9.67 12.19 -0.14
C HIS A 233 -9.89 11.37 -1.41
N LEU A 234 -11.15 11.01 -1.72
CA LEU A 234 -11.48 10.22 -2.91
C LEU A 234 -11.20 10.98 -4.20
N PHE A 235 -11.45 12.30 -4.24
CA PHE A 235 -11.14 13.12 -5.40
C PHE A 235 -9.64 13.11 -5.69
N VAL A 236 -8.80 13.38 -4.68
CA VAL A 236 -7.35 13.38 -4.83
C VAL A 236 -6.83 11.99 -5.19
N SER A 237 -7.36 10.95 -4.54
CA SER A 237 -7.02 9.56 -4.82
C SER A 237 -7.31 9.20 -6.29
N SER A 238 -8.48 9.60 -6.82
CA SER A 238 -8.82 9.42 -8.24
C SER A 238 -7.81 10.09 -9.17
N MET A 239 -7.41 11.33 -8.89
CA MET A 239 -6.38 12.02 -9.69
C MET A 239 -5.04 11.29 -9.66
N THR A 240 -4.64 10.76 -8.50
CA THR A 240 -3.36 10.02 -8.39
C THR A 240 -3.37 8.70 -9.16
N VAL A 241 -4.52 8.02 -9.24
CA VAL A 241 -4.70 6.81 -10.05
C VAL A 241 -4.50 7.14 -11.53
N GLU A 242 -5.14 8.21 -12.01
CA GLU A 242 -5.04 8.64 -13.41
C GLU A 242 -3.61 9.00 -13.81
N ILE A 243 -2.90 9.77 -12.97
CA ILE A 243 -1.48 10.10 -13.17
C ILE A 243 -0.63 8.83 -13.24
N THR A 244 -0.90 7.85 -12.37
CA THR A 244 -0.16 6.58 -12.34
C THR A 244 -0.48 5.69 -13.55
N GLN A 245 -1.71 5.74 -14.08
CA GLN A 245 -2.05 5.03 -15.31
C GLN A 245 -1.33 5.63 -16.52
N HIS A 246 -1.33 6.96 -16.64
CA HIS A 246 -0.62 7.67 -17.71
C HIS A 246 0.88 7.39 -17.70
N SER A 247 1.53 7.46 -16.54
CA SER A 247 2.96 7.18 -16.45
C SER A 247 3.31 5.78 -16.96
N VAL A 248 2.45 4.79 -16.72
CA VAL A 248 2.72 3.40 -17.13
C VAL A 248 2.51 3.19 -18.62
N GLN A 249 1.52 3.83 -19.24
CA GLN A 249 1.36 3.78 -20.69
C GLN A 249 2.60 4.34 -21.41
N SER A 250 3.23 5.38 -20.87
CA SER A 250 4.46 5.93 -21.44
C SER A 250 5.64 4.95 -21.41
N TYR A 251 5.74 4.08 -20.41
CA TYR A 251 6.80 3.06 -20.33
C TYR A 251 6.57 1.86 -21.25
N LEU A 252 5.32 1.55 -21.59
CA LEU A 252 4.99 0.43 -22.50
C LEU A 252 5.11 0.79 -23.98
N LEU A 253 5.22 2.09 -24.31
CA LEU A 253 5.37 2.60 -25.68
C LEU A 253 6.83 2.91 -26.07
N LEU A 254 7.79 2.61 -25.19
CA LEU A 254 9.24 2.72 -25.41
C LEU A 254 9.87 1.33 -25.44
#